data_AF-A0A8M1KCD3-F1
#
_entry.id   AF-A0A8M1KCD3-F1
#
_cell.length_a   1.000
_cell.length_b   1.000
_cell.length_c   1.000
_cell.angle_alpha   90.00
_cell.angle_beta   90.00
_cell.angle_gamma   90.00
#
_symmetry.space_group_name_H-M   'P 1'
#
loop_
_entity.id
_entity.type
_entity.pdbx_description
1 polymer ?
#
loop_
_entity_poly.entity_id
_entity_poly.type
_entity_poly.pdbx_seq_one_letter_code
_entity_poly.pdbx_strand_id
1 'polypeptide(L)'
;MAELGFNDHHQNEVINYMRFARSKRVLRLKTIDSCFEDLKESRLVEETFTADEVSDMLEGLQAVVRGEVEMELINTSHTNVLLLRQLFSQAEKYYLKLQTDVSELENRELLEQVAEFEKTEVTTTNKKVNVFPCTVEVTSS
;
A
#
# COMPACT_ATOMS: atom_id res chain seq x y z
N MET A 1 23.42 5.39 7.89
CA MET A 1 21.94 5.34 7.85
C MET A 1 21.54 6.11 6.62
N ALA A 2 20.64 5.59 5.78
CA ALA A 2 20.11 6.37 4.66
C ALA A 2 19.19 7.45 5.25
N GLU A 3 19.74 8.62 5.58
CA GLU A 3 18.93 9.75 6.03
C GLU A 3 18.29 10.39 4.79
N LEU A 4 16.96 10.36 4.72
CA LEU A 4 16.19 10.99 3.63
C LEU A 4 16.24 12.53 3.65
N GLY A 5 17.15 13.13 4.43
CA GLY A 5 17.32 14.58 4.57
C GLY A 5 16.22 15.28 5.40
N PHE A 6 15.40 14.52 6.13
CA PHE A 6 14.35 15.09 6.98
C PHE A 6 14.86 15.47 8.37
N ASN A 7 14.19 16.44 9.00
CA ASN A 7 14.33 16.65 10.45
C ASN A 7 13.63 15.53 11.23
N ASP A 8 13.92 15.41 12.53
CA ASP A 8 13.38 14.36 13.40
C ASP A 8 11.84 14.28 13.38
N HIS A 9 11.15 15.42 13.34
CA HIS A 9 9.69 15.45 13.31
C HIS A 9 9.16 14.86 11.99
N HIS A 10 9.64 15.36 10.85
CA HIS A 10 9.23 14.88 9.53
C HIS A 10 9.65 13.43 9.27
N GLN A 11 10.80 13.00 9.79
CA GLN A 11 11.22 11.61 9.73
C GLN A 11 10.21 10.70 10.44
N ASN A 12 9.74 11.07 11.63
CA ASN A 12 8.71 10.32 12.34
C ASN A 12 7.38 10.26 11.56
N GLU A 13 6.94 11.38 10.97
CA GLU A 13 5.72 11.41 10.15
C GLU A 13 5.83 10.49 8.92
N VAL A 14 6.97 10.52 8.23
CA VAL A 14 7.24 9.65 7.07
C VAL A 14 7.26 8.17 7.49
N ILE A 15 7.87 7.83 8.63
CA ILE A 15 7.84 6.48 9.19
C ILE A 15 6.40 6.02 9.48
N ASN A 16 5.57 6.89 10.06
CA ASN A 16 4.16 6.57 10.34
C ASN A 16 3.39 6.28 9.05
N TYR A 17 3.57 7.12 8.02
CA TYR A 17 2.97 6.89 6.71
C TYR A 17 3.45 5.59 6.07
N MET A 18 4.76 5.28 6.11
CA MET A 18 5.28 4.02 5.57
C MET A 18 4.69 2.80 6.29
N ARG A 19 4.52 2.84 7.61
CA ARG A 19 3.86 1.76 8.36
C ARG A 19 2.39 1.59 7.96
N PHE A 20 1.68 2.69 7.76
CA PHE A 20 0.31 2.68 7.23
C PHE A 20 0.27 2.03 5.84
N ALA A 21 1.10 2.49 4.90
CA ALA A 21 1.15 1.99 3.53
C ALA A 21 1.52 0.50 3.49
N ARG A 22 2.50 0.06 4.29
CA ARG A 22 2.87 -1.34 4.44
C ARG A 22 1.71 -2.19 4.97
N SER A 23 0.99 -1.70 5.98
CA SER A 23 -0.15 -2.43 6.55
C SER A 23 -1.27 -2.62 5.52
N LYS A 24 -1.54 -1.59 4.70
CA LYS A 24 -2.48 -1.68 3.57
C LYS A 24 -2.01 -2.71 2.55
N ARG A 25 -0.73 -2.67 2.15
CA ARG A 25 -0.13 -3.65 1.22
C ARG A 25 -0.32 -5.09 1.71
N VAL A 26 -0.02 -5.37 2.97
CA VAL A 26 -0.20 -6.72 3.57
C VAL A 26 -1.66 -7.16 3.54
N LEU A 27 -2.60 -6.27 3.87
CA LEU A 27 -4.02 -6.58 3.81
C LEU A 27 -4.46 -6.95 2.39
N ARG A 28 -3.99 -6.22 1.38
CA ARG A 28 -4.35 -6.45 -0.02
C ARG A 28 -3.76 -7.73 -0.60
N LEU A 29 -2.53 -8.07 -0.21
CA LEU A 29 -1.95 -9.37 -0.56
C LEU A 29 -2.80 -10.51 0.00
N LYS A 30 -3.27 -10.41 1.24
CA LYS A 30 -4.20 -11.40 1.81
C LYS A 30 -5.52 -11.47 1.05
N THR A 31 -6.06 -10.35 0.60
CA THR A 31 -7.28 -10.34 -0.23
C THR A 31 -7.06 -11.11 -1.53
N ILE A 32 -5.91 -10.89 -2.19
CA ILE A 32 -5.55 -11.65 -3.39
C ILE A 32 -5.43 -13.13 -3.06
N ASP A 33 -4.71 -13.51 -2.00
CA ASP A 33 -4.57 -14.92 -1.58
C ASP A 33 -5.96 -15.55 -1.34
N SER A 34 -6.87 -14.84 -0.68
CA SER A 34 -8.26 -15.28 -0.46
C SER A 34 -9.01 -15.50 -1.77
N CYS A 35 -8.84 -14.67 -2.81
CA CYS A 35 -9.48 -14.92 -4.10
C CYS A 35 -9.08 -16.28 -4.72
N PHE A 36 -7.82 -16.70 -4.53
CA PHE A 36 -7.35 -17.99 -5.03
C PHE A 36 -7.88 -19.15 -4.18
N GLU A 37 -7.89 -19.00 -2.85
CA GLU A 37 -8.45 -20.03 -1.96
C GLU A 37 -9.97 -20.18 -2.18
N ASP A 38 -10.70 -19.07 -2.33
CA ASP A 38 -12.14 -19.09 -2.65
C ASP A 38 -12.41 -19.86 -3.94
N LEU A 39 -11.59 -19.67 -4.99
CA LEU A 39 -11.72 -20.46 -6.23
C LEU A 39 -11.46 -21.95 -5.99
N LYS A 40 -10.43 -22.29 -5.22
CA LYS A 40 -10.09 -23.69 -4.92
C LYS A 40 -11.22 -24.38 -4.17
N GLU A 41 -11.77 -23.73 -3.15
CA GLU A 41 -12.80 -24.29 -2.28
C GLU A 41 -14.19 -24.32 -2.95
N SER A 42 -14.48 -23.40 -3.87
CA SER A 42 -15.82 -23.28 -4.47
C SER A 42 -15.95 -23.90 -5.87
N ARG A 43 -14.88 -23.89 -6.68
CA ARG A 43 -14.93 -24.30 -8.10
C ARG A 43 -13.98 -25.46 -8.41
N LEU A 44 -12.80 -25.54 -7.77
CA LEU A 44 -11.83 -26.61 -8.00
C LEU A 44 -12.05 -27.81 -7.06
N VAL A 45 -13.27 -28.33 -7.01
CA VAL A 45 -13.68 -29.39 -6.06
C VAL A 45 -13.81 -30.78 -6.69
N GLU A 46 -13.81 -30.86 -8.01
CA GLU A 46 -13.99 -32.11 -8.75
C GLU A 46 -12.65 -32.83 -9.01
N GLU A 47 -12.71 -34.15 -9.23
CA GLU A 47 -11.52 -34.98 -9.49
C GLU A 47 -10.99 -34.81 -10.92
N THR A 48 -11.85 -34.45 -11.88
CA THR A 48 -11.51 -34.29 -13.29
C THR A 48 -12.13 -33.03 -13.86
N PHE A 49 -11.35 -32.25 -14.61
CA PHE A 49 -11.83 -31.09 -15.33
C PHE A 49 -11.46 -31.18 -16.80
N THR A 50 -12.32 -30.64 -17.66
CA THR A 50 -12.00 -30.36 -19.05
C THR A 50 -11.12 -29.12 -19.17
N ALA A 51 -10.42 -28.98 -20.30
CA ALA A 51 -9.59 -27.81 -20.56
C ALA A 51 -10.41 -26.51 -20.58
N ASP A 52 -11.65 -26.57 -21.07
CA ASP A 52 -12.55 -25.40 -21.17
C ASP A 52 -12.98 -24.94 -19.78
N GLU A 53 -13.36 -25.85 -18.88
CA GLU A 53 -13.73 -25.52 -17.50
C GLU A 53 -12.57 -24.89 -16.72
N VAL A 54 -11.35 -25.42 -16.88
CA VAL A 54 -10.14 -24.82 -16.28
C VAL A 54 -9.87 -23.43 -16.85
N SER A 55 -10.04 -23.25 -18.16
CA SER A 55 -9.85 -21.94 -18.81
C SER A 55 -10.85 -20.92 -18.26
N ASP A 56 -12.14 -21.27 -18.20
CA ASP A 56 -13.20 -20.43 -17.65
C ASP A 56 -12.98 -20.08 -16.17
N MET A 57 -12.43 -21.03 -15.38
CA MET A 57 -12.06 -20.77 -13.98
C MET A 57 -10.93 -19.75 -13.87
N LEU A 58 -9.89 -19.88 -14.69
CA LEU A 58 -8.75 -18.97 -14.70
C LEU A 58 -9.12 -17.57 -15.20
N GLU A 59 -9.96 -17.47 -16.22
CA GLU A 59 -10.47 -16.19 -16.72
C GLU A 59 -11.29 -15.45 -15.65
N GLY A 60 -12.17 -16.18 -14.96
CA GLY A 60 -12.94 -15.64 -13.84
C GLY A 60 -12.05 -15.14 -12.70
N LEU A 61 -11.05 -15.93 -12.31
CA LEU A 61 -10.08 -15.52 -11.28
C LEU A 61 -9.29 -14.29 -11.72
N GLN A 62 -8.83 -14.24 -12.97
CA GLN A 62 -8.10 -13.10 -13.51
C GLN A 62 -8.94 -11.83 -13.43
N ALA A 63 -10.22 -11.88 -13.78
CA ALA A 63 -11.12 -10.73 -13.70
C ALA A 63 -11.27 -10.21 -12.27
N VAL A 64 -11.46 -11.11 -11.29
CA VAL A 64 -11.57 -10.75 -9.86
C VAL A 64 -10.26 -10.13 -9.35
N VAL A 65 -9.13 -10.79 -9.57
CA VAL A 65 -7.82 -10.31 -9.11
C VAL A 65 -7.46 -8.96 -9.74
N ARG A 66 -7.76 -8.77 -11.04
CA ARG A 66 -7.57 -7.47 -11.69
C ARG A 66 -8.41 -6.38 -11.04
N GLY A 67 -9.66 -6.66 -10.69
CA GLY A 67 -10.54 -5.72 -9.99
C GLY A 67 -9.98 -5.31 -8.63
N GLU A 68 -9.51 -6.27 -7.83
CA GLU A 68 -8.90 -5.99 -6.52
C GLU A 68 -7.64 -5.14 -6.64
N VAL A 69 -6.77 -5.45 -7.60
CA VAL A 69 -5.53 -4.68 -7.85
C VAL A 69 -5.86 -3.26 -8.32
N GLU A 70 -6.78 -3.11 -9.29
CA GLU A 70 -7.18 -1.80 -9.79
C GLU A 70 -7.78 -0.92 -8.69
N MET A 71 -8.67 -1.50 -7.87
CA MET A 71 -9.26 -0.79 -6.73
C MET A 71 -8.19 -0.30 -5.75
N GLU A 72 -7.17 -1.11 -5.47
CA GLU A 72 -6.08 -0.70 -4.58
C GLU A 72 -5.19 0.40 -5.19
N LEU A 73 -4.90 0.33 -6.48
CA LEU A 73 -4.12 1.37 -7.16
C LEU A 73 -4.85 2.72 -7.13
N ILE A 74 -6.16 2.71 -7.37
CA ILE A 74 -7.03 3.90 -7.23
C ILE A 74 -6.99 4.42 -5.79
N ASN A 75 -7.17 3.53 -4.82
CA ASN A 75 -7.17 3.89 -3.40
C ASN A 75 -5.82 4.49 -2.94
N THR A 76 -4.70 3.98 -3.46
CA THR A 76 -3.36 4.54 -3.23
C THR A 76 -3.27 5.97 -3.75
N SER A 77 -3.73 6.22 -4.97
CA SER A 77 -3.78 7.56 -5.56
C SER A 77 -4.61 8.53 -4.70
N HIS A 78 -5.83 8.13 -4.31
CA HIS A 78 -6.69 8.94 -3.45
C HIS A 78 -6.03 9.26 -2.09
N THR A 79 -5.40 8.26 -1.48
CA THR A 79 -4.73 8.45 -0.19
C THR A 79 -3.53 9.40 -0.30
N ASN A 80 -2.78 9.34 -1.41
CA ASN A 80 -1.68 10.26 -1.67
C ASN A 80 -2.19 11.70 -1.88
N VAL A 81 -3.30 11.89 -2.59
CA VAL A 81 -3.94 13.21 -2.73
C VAL A 81 -4.36 13.76 -1.36
N LEU A 82 -4.91 12.93 -0.47
CA LEU A 82 -5.26 13.35 0.89
C LEU A 82 -4.03 13.71 1.73
N LEU A 83 -2.91 13.00 1.57
CA LEU A 83 -1.65 13.36 2.22
C LEU A 83 -1.14 14.72 1.70
N LEU A 84 -1.09 14.91 0.38
CA LEU A 84 -0.68 16.18 -0.22
C LEU A 84 -1.58 17.34 0.25
N ARG A 85 -2.90 17.14 0.31
CA ARG A 85 -3.83 18.13 0.85
C ARG A 85 -3.44 18.57 2.27
N GLN A 86 -3.13 17.60 3.15
CA GLN A 86 -2.73 17.90 4.52
C GLN A 86 -1.41 18.67 4.60
N LEU A 87 -0.43 18.33 3.77
CA LEU A 87 0.86 19.03 3.70
C LEU A 87 0.69 20.46 3.18
N PHE A 88 -0.05 20.64 2.08
CA PHE A 88 -0.29 21.97 1.50
C PHE A 88 -1.11 22.87 2.42
N SER A 89 -2.14 22.34 3.09
CA SER A 89 -2.89 23.11 4.10
C SER A 89 -2.03 23.60 5.27
N GLN A 90 -0.93 22.91 5.60
CA GLN A 90 0.03 23.39 6.61
C GLN A 90 0.97 24.44 6.02
N ALA A 91 1.50 24.21 4.83
CA ALA A 91 2.39 25.14 4.14
C ALA A 91 1.73 26.49 3.84
N GLU A 92 0.46 26.48 3.43
CA GLU A 92 -0.33 27.68 3.12
C GLU A 92 -0.52 28.59 4.35
N LYS A 93 -0.61 28.03 5.57
CA LYS A 93 -0.69 28.82 6.81
C LYS A 93 0.55 29.68 7.04
N TYR A 94 1.68 29.29 6.46
CA TYR A 94 2.95 30.00 6.51
C TYR A 94 3.28 30.70 5.18
N TYR A 95 2.29 30.82 4.27
CA TYR A 95 2.44 31.44 2.95
C TYR A 95 3.54 30.81 2.08
N LEU A 96 3.85 29.53 2.30
CA LEU A 96 4.83 28.79 1.52
C LEU A 96 4.21 28.30 0.22
N LYS A 97 4.95 28.45 -0.89
CA LYS A 97 4.60 27.86 -2.18
C LYS A 97 5.44 26.63 -2.40
N LEU A 98 4.86 25.46 -2.16
CA LEU A 98 5.51 24.19 -2.41
C LEU A 98 5.34 23.80 -3.88
N GLN A 99 6.38 23.22 -4.47
CA GLN A 99 6.37 22.67 -5.82
C GLN A 99 6.93 21.26 -5.75
N THR A 100 6.21 20.32 -6.37
CA THR A 100 6.65 18.94 -6.50
C THR A 100 7.20 18.74 -7.91
N ASP A 101 8.40 18.21 -8.03
CA ASP A 101 8.90 17.69 -9.29
C ASP A 101 8.39 16.25 -9.47
N VAL A 102 7.40 16.09 -10.35
CA VAL A 102 6.79 14.77 -10.60
C VAL A 102 7.77 13.82 -11.29
N SER A 103 8.75 14.34 -12.03
CA SER A 103 9.73 13.49 -12.73
C SER A 103 10.63 12.72 -11.76
N GLU A 104 10.86 13.25 -10.56
CA GLU A 104 11.64 12.58 -9.52
C GLU A 104 10.90 11.36 -8.92
N LEU A 105 9.57 11.27 -9.05
CA LEU A 105 8.80 10.15 -8.51
C LEU A 105 9.10 8.81 -9.22
N GLU A 106 9.63 8.86 -10.44
CA GLU A 106 10.07 7.69 -11.20
C GLU A 106 11.59 7.45 -11.10
N ASN A 107 12.30 8.27 -10.33
CA ASN A 107 13.74 8.13 -10.15
C ASN A 107 14.05 6.86 -9.34
N ARG A 108 14.63 5.87 -10.02
CA ARG A 108 14.97 4.56 -9.42
C ARG A 108 15.92 4.67 -8.23
N GLU A 109 16.86 5.61 -8.27
CA GLU A 109 17.82 5.78 -7.18
C GLU A 109 17.12 6.30 -5.92
N LEU A 110 16.25 7.31 -6.05
CA LEU A 110 15.47 7.84 -4.94
C LEU A 110 14.51 6.77 -4.37
N LEU A 111 13.87 6.00 -5.24
CA LEU A 111 13.00 4.89 -4.84
C LEU A 111 13.79 3.80 -4.10
N GLU A 112 15.02 3.49 -4.53
CA GLU A 112 15.88 2.52 -3.87
C GLU A 112 16.33 3.01 -2.48
N GLN A 113 16.68 4.30 -2.34
CA GLN A 113 17.00 4.91 -1.04
C GLN A 113 15.82 4.81 -0.07
N VAL A 114 14.60 5.10 -0.53
CA VAL A 114 13.38 4.95 0.29
C VAL A 114 13.14 3.48 0.66
N ALA A 115 13.36 2.55 -0.27
CA ALA A 115 13.22 1.12 -0.01
C ALA A 115 14.24 0.61 1.01
N GLU A 116 15.49 1.09 0.96
CA GLU A 116 16.51 0.75 1.96
C GLU A 116 16.16 1.33 3.34
N PHE A 117 15.68 2.57 3.38
CA PHE A 117 15.17 3.17 4.61
C PHE A 117 14.05 2.33 5.23
N GLU A 118 13.04 1.92 4.44
CA GLU A 118 11.94 1.06 4.91
C GLU A 118 12.47 -0.26 5.52
N LYS A 119 13.45 -0.92 4.89
CA LYS A 119 14.07 -2.16 5.40
C LYS A 119 14.76 -1.97 6.76
N THR A 120 15.49 -0.87 6.93
CA THR A 120 16.19 -0.57 8.19
C THR A 120 15.21 -0.32 9.34
N GLU A 121 14.09 0.34 9.08
CA GLU A 121 13.04 0.60 10.08
C GLU A 121 12.27 -0.67 10.48
N VAL A 122 12.02 -1.58 9.54
CA VAL A 122 11.42 -2.89 9.82
C VAL A 122 12.31 -3.72 10.75
N THR A 123 13.62 -3.70 10.52
CA THR A 123 14.58 -4.44 11.34
C THR A 123 14.66 -3.87 12.77
N THR A 124 14.55 -2.54 12.90
CA THR A 124 14.58 -1.85 14.19
C THR A 124 13.29 -2.04 14.99
N THR A 125 12.14 -2.09 14.32
CA THR A 125 10.82 -2.31 14.96
C THR A 125 10.58 -3.75 15.39
N ASN A 126 11.13 -4.76 14.70
CA ASN A 126 11.12 -6.16 15.18
C ASN A 126 11.86 -6.34 16.53
N LYS A 127 12.73 -5.41 16.91
CA LYS A 127 13.36 -5.37 18.25
C LYS A 127 12.54 -4.61 19.29
N LYS A 128 11.51 -3.87 18.88
CA LYS A 128 10.62 -3.06 19.73
C LYS A 128 9.16 -3.38 19.40
N VAL A 129 8.73 -4.60 19.70
CA VAL A 129 7.29 -4.91 19.72
C VAL A 129 6.67 -4.09 20.85
N ASN A 130 5.99 -3.00 20.52
CA ASN A 130 4.89 -2.49 21.33
C ASN A 130 3.79 -1.92 20.43
N VAL A 131 2.59 -2.40 20.76
CA VAL A 131 1.31 -2.31 20.07
C VAL A 131 0.85 -0.86 19.87
N PHE A 132 0.42 -0.52 18.66
CA PHE A 132 -0.62 0.50 18.46
C PHE A 132 -1.70 -0.06 17.53
N PRO A 133 -2.98 -0.05 17.92
CA PRO A 133 -4.06 -0.51 17.08
C PRO A 133 -4.34 0.54 15.99
N CYS A 134 -4.37 0.11 14.74
CA CYS A 134 -4.88 0.91 13.63
C CYS A 134 -6.41 0.83 13.68
N THR A 135 -7.06 1.66 14.49
CA THR A 135 -8.52 1.82 14.43
C THR A 135 -8.87 2.71 13.25
N VAL A 136 -9.38 2.10 12.19
CA VAL A 136 -10.10 2.81 11.14
C VAL A 136 -11.55 2.89 11.60
N GLU A 137 -11.98 4.04 12.10
CA GLU A 137 -13.40 4.29 12.35
C GLU A 137 -14.12 4.42 11.01
N VAL A 138 -15.03 3.49 10.75
CA VAL A 138 -16.01 3.57 9.68
C VAL A 138 -17.05 4.62 10.10
N THR A 139 -16.95 5.84 9.58
CA THR A 139 -18.04 6.80 9.70
C THR A 139 -19.05 6.53 8.59
N SER A 140 -20.12 5.83 8.96
CA SER A 140 -21.38 5.78 8.21
C SER A 140 -22.10 7.12 8.32
N SER A 141 -22.50 7.70 7.18
CA SER A 141 -23.57 8.70 7.07
C SER A 141 -24.21 8.57 5.70
#